data_AF-A0A6M3X4Z9-F1
#
_entry.id   AF-A0A6M3X4Z9-F1
#
_cell.length_a   1.000
_cell.length_b   1.000
_cell.length_c   1.000
_cell.angle_alpha   90.00
_cell.angle_beta   90.00
_cell.angle_gamma   90.00
#
_symmetry.space_group_name_H-M   'P 1'
#
loop_
_entity.id
_entity.type
_entity.pdbx_description
1 polymer ?
#
loop_
_entity_poly.entity_id
_entity_poly.type
_entity_poly.pdbx_seq_one_letter_code
_entity_poly.pdbx_strand_id
1 'polypeptide(L)' 'MEPITGEAFEKWAKDHDWLRMSERAAPTGKQYIYLTPAGNVAIAMYDLKGTFIGVGQPVPVPMAPGANPGGRLGFGR' A
#
# COMPACT_ATOMS: atom_id res chain seq x y z
N MET A 1 3.18 -3.05 25.70
CA MET A 1 2.32 -2.45 24.66
C MET A 1 1.81 -3.61 23.84
N GLU A 2 0.51 -3.89 23.83
CA GLU A 2 -0.04 -5.01 23.04
C GLU A 2 0.00 -4.67 21.54
N PRO A 3 0.23 -5.67 20.67
CA PRO A 3 0.24 -5.44 19.23
C PRO A 3 -1.14 -5.04 18.74
N ILE A 4 -1.21 -3.97 17.95
CA ILE A 4 -2.45 -3.59 17.26
C ILE A 4 -2.73 -4.69 16.23
N THR A 5 -3.90 -5.32 16.32
CA THR A 5 -4.32 -6.33 15.34
C THR A 5 -4.70 -5.67 14.02
N GLY A 6 -4.63 -6.43 12.92
CA GLY A 6 -5.06 -5.90 11.63
C GLY A 6 -6.51 -5.43 11.63
N GLU A 7 -7.40 -6.16 12.29
CA GLU A 7 -8.81 -5.83 12.46
C GLU A 7 -9.03 -4.51 13.21
N ALA A 8 -8.24 -4.27 14.27
CA ALA A 8 -8.34 -3.02 15.03
C ALA A 8 -8.01 -1.80 14.17
N PHE A 9 -6.97 -1.90 13.33
CA PHE A 9 -6.64 -0.83 12.39
C PHE A 9 -7.69 -0.68 11.29
N GLU A 10 -8.21 -1.77 10.73
CA GLU A 10 -9.26 -1.69 9.70
C GLU A 10 -10.53 -1.01 10.22
N LYS A 11 -10.93 -1.31 11.46
CA LYS A 11 -12.04 -0.63 12.11
C LYS A 11 -11.76 0.86 12.26
N TRP A 12 -10.58 1.21 12.80
CA TRP A 12 -10.15 2.61 12.91
C TRP A 12 -10.17 3.33 11.55
N ALA A 13 -9.63 2.71 10.50
CA ALA A 13 -9.60 3.30 9.16
C ALA A 13 -11.01 3.59 8.63
N LYS A 14 -11.96 2.67 8.86
CA LYS A 14 -13.35 2.85 8.48
C LYS A 14 -14.02 3.99 9.27
N ASP A 15 -13.79 4.06 10.58
CA ASP A 15 -14.33 5.11 11.45
C ASP A 15 -13.78 6.51 11.11
N HIS A 16 -12.66 6.57 10.39
CA HIS A 16 -12.01 7.79 9.91
C HIS A 16 -12.20 8.05 8.40
N ASP A 17 -13.14 7.37 7.74
CA ASP A 17 -13.47 7.53 6.32
C ASP A 17 -12.31 7.22 5.36
N TRP A 18 -11.39 6.33 5.74
CA TRP A 18 -10.35 5.86 4.83
C TRP A 18 -10.89 4.77 3.90
N LEU A 19 -10.84 5.03 2.60
CA LEU A 19 -11.30 4.08 1.59
C LEU A 19 -10.19 3.10 1.24
N ARG A 20 -10.39 1.81 1.54
CA ARG A 20 -9.48 0.75 1.08
C ARG A 20 -9.61 0.57 -0.43
N MET A 21 -8.53 0.84 -1.16
CA MET A 21 -8.49 0.79 -2.62
C MET A 21 -7.98 -0.54 -3.15
N SER A 22 -6.99 -1.14 -2.48
CA SER A 22 -6.31 -2.33 -3.00
C SER A 22 -5.62 -3.12 -1.88
N GLU A 23 -5.37 -4.38 -2.16
CA GLU A 23 -4.52 -5.28 -1.36
C GLU A 23 -3.36 -5.75 -2.22
N ARG A 24 -2.17 -5.75 -1.61
CA ARG A 24 -0.97 -6.33 -2.18
C ARG A 24 -0.34 -7.29 -1.18
N ALA A 25 -0.20 -8.55 -1.59
CA ALA A 25 0.62 -9.51 -0.86
C ALA A 25 2.10 -9.25 -1.13
N ALA A 26 2.93 -9.35 -0.09
CA ALA A 26 4.38 -9.24 -0.17
C ALA A 26 5.03 -10.44 0.55
N PRO A 27 6.28 -10.81 0.22
CA PRO A 27 6.97 -11.89 0.93
C PRO A 27 7.11 -11.65 2.45
N THR A 28 7.06 -10.38 2.87
CA THR A 28 7.18 -9.96 4.27
C THR A 28 5.83 -9.78 4.98
N GLY A 29 4.70 -9.97 4.30
CA GLY A 29 3.38 -9.75 4.88
C GLY A 29 2.35 -9.24 3.88
N LYS A 30 1.47 -8.35 4.33
CA LYS A 30 0.41 -7.75 3.50
C LYS A 30 0.48 -6.23 3.55
N GLN A 31 0.08 -5.61 2.45
CA GLN A 31 -0.05 -4.17 2.35
C GLN A 31 -1.45 -3.83 1.84
N TYR A 32 -2.12 -2.92 2.53
CA TYR A 32 -3.39 -2.36 2.07
C TYR A 32 -3.19 -0.90 1.71
N ILE A 33 -3.72 -0.52 0.55
CA ILE A 33 -3.67 0.85 0.06
C ILE A 33 -4.99 1.53 0.42
N TYR A 34 -4.90 2.69 1.06
CA TYR A 34 -6.03 3.51 1.46
C TYR A 34 -5.97 4.88 0.79
N LEU A 35 -7.13 5.43 0.46
CA LEU A 35 -7.32 6.85 0.17
C LEU A 35 -7.86 7.52 1.42
N THR A 36 -7.13 8.51 1.93
CA THR A 36 -7.55 9.32 3.08
C THR A 36 -8.60 10.36 2.67
N PRO A 37 -9.39 10.91 3.60
CA PRO A 37 -10.35 11.99 3.32
C PRO A 37 -9.72 13.25 2.71
N ALA A 38 -8.43 13.47 2.99
CA ALA A 38 -7.66 14.56 2.41
C ALA A 38 -7.18 14.29 0.96
N GLY A 39 -7.54 13.14 0.37
CA GLY A 39 -7.12 12.74 -0.97
C GLY A 39 -5.71 12.16 -1.05
N ASN A 40 -5.01 12.00 0.07
CA ASN A 40 -3.68 11.38 0.10
C ASN A 40 -3.78 9.86 0.09
N VAL A 41 -2.81 9.21 -0.55
CA VAL A 41 -2.64 7.75 -0.49
C VAL A 41 -1.84 7.38 0.77
N ALA A 42 -2.31 6.37 1.48
CA ALA A 42 -1.66 5.76 2.63
C ALA A 42 -1.53 4.24 2.42
N ILE A 43 -0.47 3.65 2.97
CA ILE A 43 -0.19 2.22 2.87
C ILE A 43 -0.12 1.66 4.29
N ALA A 44 -1.08 0.84 4.68
CA ALA A 44 -1.03 0.09 5.92
C ALA A 44 -0.27 -1.23 5.69
N MET A 45 0.67 -1.53 6.59
CA MET A 45 1.55 -2.70 6.49
C MET A 45 1.24 -3.67 7.62
N TYR A 46 1.17 -4.95 7.27
CA TYR A 46 0.92 -6.04 8.21
C TYR A 46 1.97 -7.11 8.03
N ASP A 47 2.35 -7.78 9.11
CA ASP A 47 3.25 -8.93 9.06
C ASP A 47 2.52 -10.18 8.51
N LEU A 48 3.25 -11.28 8.37
CA LEU A 48 2.69 -12.56 7.92
C LEU A 48 1.65 -13.16 8.87
N LYS A 49 1.58 -12.70 10.12
CA LYS A 49 0.59 -13.12 11.13
C LYS A 49 -0.65 -12.22 11.14
N GLY A 50 -0.68 -11.17 10.33
CA GLY A 50 -1.77 -10.18 10.31
C GLY A 50 -1.65 -9.10 11.39
N THR A 51 -0.48 -8.99 12.04
CA THR A 51 -0.20 -7.92 13.00
C THR A 51 0.05 -6.62 12.27
N PHE A 52 -0.57 -5.53 12.72
CA PHE A 52 -0.32 -4.21 12.14
C PHE A 52 1.09 -3.73 12.52
N ILE A 53 1.87 -3.36 11.50
CA ILE A 53 3.25 -2.87 11.65
C ILE A 53 3.26 -1.33 11.64
N GLY A 54 2.49 -0.70 10.75
CA GLY A 54 2.48 0.75 10.61
C GLY A 54 1.81 1.26 9.34
N VAL A 55 1.73 2.59 9.21
CA VAL A 55 1.27 3.28 8.00
C VAL A 55 2.44 4.05 7.38
N GLY A 56 2.60 3.94 6.06
CA GLY A 56 3.51 4.76 5.27
C GLY A 56 2.77 5.54 4.18
N GLN A 57 3.49 6.45 3.52
CA GLN A 57 3.02 7.10 2.29
C GLN A 57 3.85 6.62 1.10
N PRO A 58 3.27 6.54 -0.11
CA PRO A 58 4.04 6.23 -1.29
C PRO A 58 5.10 7.31 -1.53
N VAL A 59 6.34 6.88 -1.75
CA VAL A 59 7.42 7.78 -2.17
C VAL A 59 7.39 7.86 -3.69
N PRO A 60 7.33 9.06 -4.30
CA PRO A 60 7.45 9.20 -5.74
C PRO A 60 8.76 8.59 -6.23
N VAL A 61 8.68 7.63 -7.15
CA VAL A 61 9.86 7.07 -7.81
C VAL A 61 10.12 7.93 -9.06
N PRO A 62 11.30 8.55 -9.20
CA PRO A 62 11.65 9.26 -10.42
C PRO A 62 11.54 8.29 -11.61
N MET A 63 10.65 8.59 -12.56
CA MET A 63 10.67 7.88 -13.83
C MET A 63 11.84 8.43 -14.65
N ALA A 64 12.76 7.55 -15.05
CA ALA A 64 13.79 7.92 -16.01
C ALA A 64 13.10 8.43 -17.30
N PRO A 65 13.59 9.53 -17.91
CA PRO A 65 13.04 10.01 -19.17
C PRO A 65 13.08 8.89 -20.21
N GLY A 66 11.90 8.48 -20.70
CA GLY A 66 11.76 7.42 -21.72
C GLY A 66 11.35 6.03 -21.20
N ALA A 67 11.23 5.82 -19.88
CA ALA A 67 10.68 4.58 -19.34
C ALA A 67 9.16 4.53 -19.53
N ASN A 68 8.71 4.11 -20.72
CA ASN A 68 7.30 3.89 -21.00
C ASN A 68 6.90 2.50 -20.45
N PRO A 69 5.99 2.39 -19.46
CA PRO A 69 5.60 1.10 -18.88
C PRO A 69 4.91 0.16 -19.87
N GLY A 70 4.49 0.67 -21.04
CA GLY A 70 3.88 -0.08 -22.14
C GLY A 70 4.80 -0.32 -23.34
N GLY A 71 6.10 -0.04 -23.23
CA GLY A 71 7.06 -0.27 -24.31
C GLY A 71 7.23 -1.76 -24.58
N ARG A 72 6.54 -2.27 -25.60
CA ARG A 72 6.77 -3.62 -26.16
C ARG A 72 8.28 -3.81 -26.30
N LEU A 73 8.80 -4.87 -25.66
CA LEU A 73 10.15 -5.36 -25.89
C LEU A 73 10.27 -5.65 -27.40
N GLY A 74 10.81 -4.69 -28.13
CA GLY A 74 11.23 -4.89 -29.51
C GLY A 74 12.39 -5.86 -29.49
N PHE A 75 12.11 -7.15 -29.66
CA PHE A 75 13.12 -8.12 -30.06
C PHE A 75 13.53 -7.76 -31.48
N GLY A 76 14.48 -6.84 -31.60
CA GLY A 76 15.24 -6.62 -32.81
C GLY A 76 16.34 -7.68 -32.87
N ARG A 77 16.17 -8.64 -33.78
CA ARG A 77 17.16 -9.09 -34.77
C ARG A 77 16.53 -10.10 -35.70
#